data_AF-A0A6G7YYL7-F1
#
_entry.id   AF-A0A6G7YYL7-F1
#
_cell.length_a   1.000
_cell.length_b   1.000
_cell.length_c   1.000
_cell.angle_alpha   90.00
_cell.angle_beta   90.00
_cell.angle_gamma   90.00
#
_symmetry.space_group_name_H-M   'P 1'
#
loop_
_entity.id
_entity.type
_entity.pdbx_description
1 polymer ?
#
loop_
_entity_poly.entity_id
_entity_poly.type
_entity_poly.pdbx_seq_one_letter_code
_entity_poly.pdbx_strand_id
1 'polypeptide(L)'
;MGLKRIRKPSDDALTRVRWDQLESILAVYYKNQGYQVEHVGTGGASGQRYDGGIDLKLRKGDEYVVVQVKHWNTRQVPHNEVHQLLGVMTTQQATRAILLTSGEFTHAAKLAANKAGQIELVDGRALRDMVGPLVDIEKTEVAPAKLSFVSGFRMPKKKEDVPLGIRLLLVAISFLVMLWVIRTAIGNFNNEMHKFSQQSVARAEAAAHKAQAAQAARPSVVHVQASKPVQPLPSVQAEVSQPKYETWGAPSQPRVEEVSAVGPKETAAERKAREAYLRAIPEV
;
A
#
# COMPACT_ATOMS: atom_id res chain seq x y z
N MET A 1 0.85 -8.99 -9.15
CA MET A 1 2.05 -8.15 -8.98
C MET A 1 2.97 -8.83 -7.97
N GLY A 2 4.21 -9.18 -8.34
CA GLY A 2 5.13 -9.89 -7.44
C GLY A 2 5.69 -8.96 -6.36
N LEU A 3 5.74 -9.44 -5.12
CA LEU A 3 6.39 -8.72 -4.01
C LEU A 3 7.90 -8.61 -4.28
N LYS A 4 8.46 -7.40 -4.13
CA LYS A 4 9.88 -7.14 -4.39
C LYS A 4 10.76 -7.85 -3.36
N ARG A 5 11.87 -8.48 -3.78
CA ARG A 5 12.85 -9.08 -2.84
C ARG A 5 13.58 -8.00 -2.05
N ILE A 6 13.96 -8.27 -0.80
CA ILE A 6 14.83 -7.37 -0.03
C ILE A 6 16.18 -7.18 -0.73
N ARG A 7 16.78 -5.99 -0.62
CA ARG A 7 18.05 -5.67 -1.28
C ARG A 7 19.22 -6.35 -0.55
N LYS A 8 19.20 -6.34 0.77
CA LYS A 8 20.25 -6.96 1.59
C LYS A 8 19.63 -7.80 2.73
N PRO A 9 19.50 -9.12 2.57
CA PRO A 9 19.23 -10.01 3.69
C PRO A 9 20.30 -9.87 4.76
N SER A 10 19.87 -9.66 6.00
CA SER A 10 20.73 -9.73 7.16
C SER A 10 20.69 -11.13 7.74
N ASP A 11 21.86 -11.66 8.10
CA ASP A 11 21.99 -12.97 8.77
C ASP A 11 22.39 -12.75 10.23
N ASP A 12 21.43 -12.31 11.03
CA ASP A 12 21.62 -11.95 12.44
C ASP A 12 20.46 -12.46 13.29
N ALA A 13 20.63 -12.43 14.61
CA ALA A 13 19.65 -12.96 15.56
C ALA A 13 18.24 -12.41 15.32
N LEU A 14 18.10 -11.15 14.88
CA LEU A 14 16.80 -10.55 14.57
C LEU A 14 16.02 -11.27 13.46
N THR A 15 16.68 -11.92 12.49
CA THR A 15 16.00 -12.72 11.45
C THR A 15 15.65 -14.14 11.91
N ARG A 16 16.20 -14.58 13.05
CA ARG A 16 15.97 -15.89 13.67
C ARG A 16 15.01 -15.83 14.87
N VAL A 17 14.84 -14.66 15.48
CA VAL A 17 13.95 -14.45 16.62
C VAL A 17 12.50 -14.71 16.22
N ARG A 18 11.80 -15.51 17.03
CA ARG A 18 10.38 -15.77 16.83
C ARG A 18 9.56 -14.50 17.03
N TRP A 19 8.42 -14.45 16.35
CA TRP A 19 7.59 -13.25 16.30
C TRP A 19 7.09 -12.80 17.69
N ASP A 20 6.68 -13.75 18.54
CA ASP A 20 6.23 -13.55 19.92
C ASP A 20 7.33 -12.97 20.82
N GLN A 21 8.57 -13.38 20.56
CA GLN A 21 9.74 -12.86 21.26
C GLN A 21 10.09 -11.45 20.80
N LEU A 22 9.98 -11.14 19.51
CA LEU A 22 10.20 -9.78 19.00
C LEU A 22 9.18 -8.80 19.59
N GLU A 23 7.90 -9.16 19.65
CA GLU A 23 6.87 -8.35 20.31
C GLU A 23 7.21 -8.08 21.78
N SER A 24 7.67 -9.11 22.49
CA SER A 24 8.06 -9.00 23.90
C SER A 24 9.24 -8.03 24.08
N ILE A 25 10.25 -8.12 23.21
CA ILE A 25 11.39 -7.19 23.20
C ILE A 25 10.92 -5.76 22.92
N LEU A 26 10.05 -5.57 21.93
CA LEU A 26 9.50 -4.26 21.57
C LEU A 26 8.69 -3.66 22.71
N ALA A 27 7.90 -4.48 23.41
CA ALA A 27 7.14 -4.01 24.55
C ALA A 27 8.04 -3.56 25.71
N VAL A 28 9.13 -4.29 25.99
CA VAL A 28 10.14 -3.86 26.97
C VAL A 28 10.79 -2.56 26.52
N TYR A 29 11.17 -2.46 25.24
CA TYR A 29 11.75 -1.24 24.68
C TYR A 29 10.84 -0.04 24.89
N TYR A 30 9.56 -0.11 24.49
CA TYR A 30 8.63 1.01 24.63
C TYR A 30 8.26 1.32 26.08
N LYS A 31 8.19 0.30 26.96
CA LYS A 31 8.06 0.53 28.41
C LYS A 31 9.23 1.36 28.95
N ASN A 32 10.46 1.04 28.54
CA ASN A 32 11.65 1.80 28.93
C ASN A 32 11.66 3.23 28.36
N GLN A 33 10.99 3.46 27.23
CA GLN A 33 10.74 4.80 26.69
C GLN A 33 9.61 5.57 27.42
N GLY A 34 9.02 4.98 28.46
CA GLY A 34 7.98 5.59 29.30
C GLY A 34 6.56 5.44 28.74
N TYR A 35 6.31 4.52 27.81
CA TYR A 35 4.96 4.19 27.36
C TYR A 35 4.31 3.17 28.29
N GLN A 36 3.01 3.32 28.50
CA GLN A 36 2.16 2.20 28.93
C GLN A 36 1.90 1.33 27.70
N VAL A 37 2.17 0.03 27.82
CA VAL A 37 2.12 -0.91 26.68
C VAL A 37 1.10 -2.01 26.95
N GLU A 38 0.14 -2.14 26.05
CA GLU A 38 -0.83 -3.23 25.99
C GLU A 38 -0.50 -4.14 24.79
N HIS A 39 -0.37 -5.45 25.05
CA HIS A 39 -0.22 -6.46 24.00
C HIS A 39 -1.60 -6.86 23.49
N VAL A 40 -1.80 -6.68 22.18
CA VAL A 40 -3.06 -7.03 21.49
C VAL A 40 -2.82 -8.09 20.41
N GLY A 41 -1.56 -8.27 20.00
CA GLY A 41 -1.11 -9.32 19.10
C GLY A 41 -1.37 -10.72 19.69
N THR A 42 -2.00 -11.57 18.89
CA THR A 42 -2.22 -12.97 19.25
C THR A 42 -1.10 -13.81 18.68
N GLY A 43 -0.04 -13.99 19.47
CA GLY A 43 1.00 -15.02 19.45
C GLY A 43 0.69 -16.38 18.78
N GLY A 44 0.17 -16.48 17.55
CA GLY A 44 -0.15 -17.71 16.83
C GLY A 44 -1.25 -18.60 17.42
N ALA A 45 -1.81 -18.33 18.59
CA ALA A 45 -2.81 -19.21 19.20
C ALA A 45 -3.68 -18.50 20.24
N SER A 46 -4.79 -17.90 19.82
CA SER A 46 -6.07 -17.94 20.53
C SER A 46 -7.05 -17.04 19.79
N GLY A 47 -8.28 -17.52 19.60
CA GLY A 47 -9.34 -16.81 18.88
C GLY A 47 -9.90 -15.59 19.62
N GLN A 48 -9.04 -14.67 20.05
CA GLN A 48 -9.47 -13.37 20.55
C GLN A 48 -9.46 -12.34 19.43
N ARG A 49 -10.48 -11.45 19.47
CA ARG A 49 -10.85 -10.46 18.46
C ARG A 49 -9.64 -9.87 17.72
N TYR A 50 -9.62 -10.06 16.40
CA TYR A 50 -8.70 -9.40 15.48
C TYR A 50 -8.86 -7.89 15.59
N ASP A 51 -7.92 -7.21 16.23
CA ASP A 51 -7.87 -5.74 16.21
C ASP A 51 -7.19 -5.23 14.94
N GLY A 52 -7.62 -5.72 13.77
CA GLY A 52 -7.12 -5.28 12.47
C GLY A 52 -5.64 -5.55 12.16
N GLY A 53 -4.95 -6.34 13.00
CA GLY A 53 -3.52 -6.63 12.89
C GLY A 53 -2.61 -5.68 13.68
N ILE A 54 -3.11 -5.11 14.78
CA ILE A 54 -2.31 -4.41 15.79
C ILE A 54 -1.66 -5.43 16.72
N ASP A 55 -0.37 -5.26 16.95
CA ASP A 55 0.43 -6.08 17.85
C ASP A 55 0.56 -5.42 19.22
N LEU A 56 0.83 -4.10 19.24
CA LEU A 56 0.94 -3.32 20.48
C LEU A 56 0.11 -2.03 20.43
N LYS A 57 -0.45 -1.65 21.57
CA LYS A 57 -1.03 -0.34 21.85
C LYS A 57 -0.16 0.39 22.87
N LEU A 58 0.28 1.60 22.53
CA LEU A 58 1.14 2.42 23.38
C LEU A 58 0.41 3.69 23.80
N ARG A 59 0.49 4.05 25.09
CA ARG A 59 -0.08 5.28 25.65
C ARG A 59 0.97 6.05 26.44
N LYS A 60 1.09 7.35 26.18
CA LYS A 60 1.98 8.26 26.93
C LYS A 60 1.44 9.69 26.87
N GLY A 61 0.92 10.19 28.00
CA GLY A 61 0.18 11.46 28.02
C GLY A 61 -1.01 11.40 27.06
N ASP A 62 -1.12 12.38 26.17
CA ASP A 62 -2.17 12.44 25.14
C ASP A 62 -1.85 11.60 23.89
N GLU A 63 -0.69 10.95 23.85
CA GLU A 63 -0.27 10.12 22.72
C GLU A 63 -0.91 8.73 22.78
N TYR A 64 -1.52 8.32 21.67
CA TYR A 64 -1.98 6.95 21.46
C TYR A 64 -1.40 6.40 20.16
N VAL A 65 -0.56 5.38 20.29
CA VAL A 65 0.14 4.78 19.15
C VAL A 65 -0.30 3.34 18.97
N VAL A 66 -0.65 2.98 17.74
CA VAL A 66 -0.86 1.58 17.35
C VAL A 66 0.36 1.07 16.59
N VAL A 67 0.84 -0.11 16.95
CA VAL A 67 2.03 -0.71 16.35
C VAL A 67 1.62 -1.99 15.63
N GLN A 68 2.07 -2.13 14.39
CA GLN A 68 1.95 -3.34 13.60
C GLN A 68 3.34 -3.83 13.17
N VAL A 69 3.57 -5.12 13.32
CA VAL A 69 4.81 -5.84 13.07
C VAL A 69 4.59 -6.79 11.89
N LYS A 70 5.38 -6.62 10.82
CA LYS A 70 5.37 -7.48 9.63
C LYS A 70 6.68 -8.25 9.55
N HIS A 71 6.59 -9.56 9.72
CA HIS A 71 7.76 -10.44 9.66
C HIS A 71 8.04 -10.87 8.21
N TRP A 72 8.74 -10.03 7.45
CA TRP A 72 9.05 -10.26 6.04
C TRP A 72 10.56 -10.31 5.83
N ASN A 73 11.15 -11.49 6.04
CA ASN A 73 12.61 -11.64 6.02
C ASN A 73 13.21 -11.78 4.62
N THR A 74 12.39 -11.97 3.59
CA THR A 74 12.85 -12.21 2.20
C THR A 74 12.24 -11.25 1.18
N ARG A 75 11.18 -10.53 1.54
CA ARG A 75 10.44 -9.63 0.65
C ARG A 75 10.25 -8.26 1.30
N GLN A 76 10.20 -7.23 0.47
CA GLN A 76 9.96 -5.87 0.91
C GLN A 76 8.48 -5.62 1.17
N VAL A 77 8.18 -4.89 2.23
CA VAL A 77 6.83 -4.52 2.61
C VAL A 77 6.27 -3.47 1.63
N PRO A 78 5.11 -3.71 0.99
CA PRO A 78 4.51 -2.82 0.00
C PRO A 78 3.71 -1.69 0.66
N HIS A 79 3.34 -0.71 -0.15
CA HIS A 79 2.53 0.44 0.28
C HIS A 79 1.13 0.05 0.80
N ASN A 80 0.57 -1.09 0.37
CA ASN A 80 -0.73 -1.56 0.82
C ASN A 80 -0.80 -1.71 2.36
N GLU A 81 0.28 -2.17 2.98
CA GLU A 81 0.34 -2.33 4.45
C GLU A 81 0.24 -0.96 5.17
N VAL A 82 0.82 0.09 4.56
CA VAL A 82 0.72 1.45 5.09
C VAL A 82 -0.73 1.94 5.05
N HIS A 83 -1.43 1.72 3.93
CA HIS A 83 -2.83 2.12 3.81
C HIS A 83 -3.76 1.32 4.74
N GLN A 84 -3.49 0.03 4.91
CA GLN A 84 -4.22 -0.79 5.87
C GLN A 84 -4.03 -0.26 7.30
N LEU A 85 -2.77 -0.01 7.70
CA LEU A 85 -2.48 0.52 9.02
C LEU A 85 -3.09 1.91 9.24
N LEU A 86 -3.15 2.75 8.22
CA LEU A 86 -3.82 4.06 8.29
C LEU A 86 -5.32 3.91 8.59
N GLY A 87 -5.99 2.93 7.97
CA GLY A 87 -7.38 2.61 8.28
C GLY A 87 -7.55 2.15 9.74
N VAL A 88 -6.69 1.25 10.20
CA VAL A 88 -6.67 0.76 11.59
C VAL A 88 -6.45 1.90 12.59
N MET A 89 -5.46 2.76 12.34
CA MET A 89 -5.18 3.94 13.16
C MET A 89 -6.40 4.86 13.27
N THR A 90 -7.10 5.07 12.17
CA THR A 90 -8.33 5.89 12.12
C THR A 90 -9.46 5.25 12.93
N THR A 91 -9.70 3.94 12.76
CA THR A 91 -10.73 3.21 13.51
C THR A 91 -10.44 3.19 15.01
N GLN A 92 -9.17 3.07 15.39
CA GLN A 92 -8.75 3.11 16.78
C GLN A 92 -8.71 4.52 17.37
N GLN A 93 -8.81 5.57 16.55
CA GLN A 93 -8.59 6.96 16.98
C GLN A 93 -7.20 7.17 17.59
N ALA A 94 -6.19 6.51 17.02
CA ALA A 94 -4.79 6.67 17.41
C ALA A 94 -4.21 7.97 16.83
N THR A 95 -3.32 8.61 17.59
CA THR A 95 -2.67 9.87 17.20
C THR A 95 -1.62 9.64 16.12
N ARG A 96 -1.00 8.46 16.09
CA ARG A 96 -0.09 8.00 15.05
C ARG A 96 -0.02 6.47 15.03
N ALA A 97 0.66 5.91 14.04
CA ALA A 97 0.95 4.48 13.98
C ALA A 97 2.40 4.19 13.61
N ILE A 98 2.87 3.00 13.98
CA ILE A 98 4.20 2.51 13.64
C ILE A 98 4.04 1.18 12.87
N LEU A 99 4.59 1.13 11.66
CA LEU A 99 4.74 -0.12 10.91
C LEU A 99 6.19 -0.58 11.01
N LEU A 100 6.39 -1.77 11.54
CA LEU A 100 7.70 -2.32 11.87
C LEU A 100 7.97 -3.59 11.07
N THR A 101 9.19 -3.77 10.60
CA THR A 101 9.62 -5.01 9.94
C THR A 101 11.08 -5.33 10.20
N SER A 102 11.42 -6.61 10.28
CA SER A 102 12.81 -7.11 10.28
C SER A 102 13.49 -6.95 8.91
N GLY A 103 12.70 -6.77 7.84
CA GLY A 103 13.15 -6.62 6.47
C GLY A 103 13.25 -5.17 6.00
N GLU A 104 12.83 -4.90 4.76
CA GLU A 104 12.89 -3.58 4.14
C GLU A 104 11.51 -3.11 3.66
N PHE A 105 11.28 -1.80 3.62
CA PHE A 105 10.11 -1.22 2.93
C PHE A 105 10.42 -0.91 1.47
N THR A 106 9.42 -1.11 0.61
CA THR A 106 9.46 -0.60 -0.77
C THR A 106 9.54 0.93 -0.79
N HIS A 107 10.12 1.50 -1.85
CA HIS A 107 10.12 2.96 -2.04
C HIS A 107 8.69 3.54 -2.05
N ALA A 108 7.74 2.82 -2.65
CA ALA A 108 6.32 3.19 -2.63
C ALA A 108 5.75 3.22 -1.21
N ALA A 109 6.11 2.28 -0.33
CA ALA A 109 5.69 2.31 1.08
C ALA A 109 6.25 3.54 1.81
N LYS A 110 7.53 3.87 1.59
CA LYS A 110 8.15 5.08 2.16
C LYS A 110 7.44 6.35 1.69
N LEU A 111 7.12 6.45 0.40
CA LEU A 111 6.34 7.58 -0.14
C LEU A 111 4.92 7.63 0.44
N ALA A 112 4.26 6.48 0.61
CA ALA A 112 2.91 6.43 1.19
C ALA A 112 2.90 6.89 2.65
N ALA A 113 3.87 6.44 3.46
CA ALA A 113 4.00 6.86 4.85
C ALA A 113 4.28 8.37 4.98
N ASN A 114 5.20 8.89 4.15
CA ASN A 114 5.49 10.33 4.10
C ASN A 114 4.26 11.16 3.73
N LYS A 115 3.43 10.68 2.79
CA LYS A 115 2.17 11.34 2.42
C LYS A 115 1.13 11.29 3.54
N ALA A 116 1.08 10.21 4.31
CA ALA A 116 0.17 10.07 5.44
C ALA A 116 0.57 10.97 6.62
N GLY A 117 1.87 11.19 6.83
CA GLY A 117 2.42 12.07 7.88
C GLY A 117 2.29 11.56 9.32
N GLN A 118 1.42 10.58 9.57
CA GLN A 118 1.14 9.99 10.88
C GLN A 118 1.58 8.52 10.99
N ILE A 119 2.21 7.98 9.95
CA ILE A 119 2.73 6.61 9.94
C ILE A 119 4.25 6.65 9.98
N GLU A 120 4.84 6.09 11.02
CA GLU A 120 6.28 5.86 11.14
C GLU A 120 6.63 4.48 10.58
N LEU A 121 7.73 4.40 9.82
CA LEU A 121 8.26 3.15 9.29
C LEU A 121 9.56 2.79 10.00
N VAL A 122 9.58 1.65 10.66
CA VAL A 122 10.77 1.08 11.30
C VAL A 122 11.22 -0.14 10.50
N ASP A 123 12.22 0.03 9.63
CA ASP A 123 12.80 -1.07 8.88
C ASP A 123 13.82 -1.85 9.71
N GLY A 124 14.30 -2.97 9.19
CA GLY A 124 15.20 -3.85 9.92
C GLY A 124 16.48 -3.15 10.37
N ARG A 125 16.96 -2.13 9.66
CA ARG A 125 18.13 -1.37 10.08
C ARG A 125 17.80 -0.54 11.32
N ALA A 126 16.74 0.26 11.24
CA ALA A 126 16.28 1.05 12.38
C ALA A 126 15.91 0.17 13.59
N LEU A 127 15.31 -0.99 13.35
CA LEU A 127 14.96 -1.96 14.39
C LEU A 127 16.19 -2.46 15.15
N ARG A 128 17.28 -2.78 14.45
CA ARG A 128 18.56 -3.16 15.08
C ARG A 128 19.14 -2.05 15.92
N ASP A 129 19.05 -0.81 15.45
CA ASP A 129 19.49 0.37 16.19
C ASP A 129 18.65 0.57 17.48
N MET A 130 17.35 0.25 17.44
CA MET A 130 16.45 0.36 18.59
C MET A 130 16.71 -0.70 19.67
N VAL A 131 16.80 -1.97 19.29
CA VAL A 131 16.85 -3.10 20.26
C VAL A 131 18.28 -3.57 20.57
N GLY A 132 19.27 -3.08 19.81
CA GLY A 132 20.66 -3.48 19.94
C GLY A 132 20.92 -4.92 19.43
N PRO A 133 22.14 -5.45 19.66
CA PRO A 133 22.47 -6.82 19.33
C PRO A 133 21.60 -7.78 20.14
N LEU A 134 20.66 -8.44 19.47
CA LEU A 134 19.95 -9.56 20.07
C LEU A 134 20.93 -10.72 20.19
N VAL A 135 21.17 -11.19 21.42
CA VAL A 135 22.03 -12.35 21.64
C VAL A 135 21.30 -13.58 21.12
N ASP A 136 21.92 -14.38 20.25
CA ASP A 136 21.37 -15.68 19.86
C ASP A 136 21.25 -16.57 21.11
N ILE A 137 20.05 -16.65 21.69
CA ILE A 137 19.79 -17.48 22.87
C ILE A 137 19.80 -18.99 22.51
N GLU A 138 20.06 -19.35 21.24
CA GLU A 138 20.15 -20.75 20.82
C GLU A 138 21.47 -21.46 21.17
N LYS A 139 22.44 -20.79 21.83
CA LYS A 139 23.68 -21.46 22.25
C LYS A 139 24.20 -21.08 23.64
N THR A 140 23.31 -20.90 24.60
CA THR A 140 23.69 -21.06 26.01
C THR A 140 23.17 -22.41 26.48
N GLU A 141 23.99 -23.45 26.33
CA GLU A 141 23.88 -24.61 27.23
C GLU A 141 24.04 -24.08 28.66
N VAL A 142 22.92 -23.94 29.35
CA VAL A 142 22.92 -23.63 30.77
C VAL A 142 23.37 -24.91 31.48
N ALA A 143 24.68 -25.04 31.70
CA ALA A 143 25.20 -25.93 32.73
C ALA A 143 24.45 -25.61 34.03
N PRO A 144 23.94 -26.61 34.80
CA PRO A 144 23.18 -26.33 36.00
C PRO A 144 24.12 -25.78 37.07
N ALA A 145 24.28 -24.46 37.10
CA ALA A 145 24.82 -23.77 38.24
C ALA A 145 23.83 -23.97 39.40
N LYS A 146 24.27 -24.71 40.41
CA LYS A 146 23.62 -24.81 41.70
C LYS A 146 23.51 -23.40 42.29
N LEU A 147 22.36 -22.75 42.14
CA LEU A 147 21.91 -21.72 43.06
C LEU A 147 20.70 -22.26 43.81
N SER A 148 20.96 -22.55 45.08
CA SER A 148 19.98 -22.79 46.13
C SER A 148 19.05 -21.59 46.31
N PHE A 149 17.79 -21.90 46.64
CA PHE A 149 16.77 -21.00 47.23
C PHE A 149 16.11 -20.06 46.20
N VAL A 150 14.82 -20.19 45.85
CA VAL A 150 13.64 -20.06 46.73
C VAL A 150 12.57 -21.10 46.38
N SER A 151 12.06 -21.75 47.42
CA SER A 151 10.88 -22.61 47.42
C SER A 151 9.60 -21.88 47.01
N GLY A 152 8.83 -22.49 46.11
CA GLY A 152 7.38 -22.28 46.05
C GLY A 152 6.84 -21.66 44.77
N PHE A 153 6.92 -22.36 43.64
CA PHE A 153 5.87 -22.28 42.62
C PHE A 153 5.75 -23.65 41.94
N ARG A 154 4.72 -24.41 42.36
CA ARG A 154 4.37 -25.71 41.77
C ARG A 154 3.43 -25.43 40.60
N MET A 155 3.95 -25.32 39.38
CA MET A 155 3.11 -25.27 38.18
C MET A 155 2.60 -26.67 37.84
N PRO A 156 1.27 -26.92 37.79
CA PRO A 156 0.76 -28.17 37.25
C PRO A 156 0.91 -28.16 35.72
N LYS A 157 1.84 -28.96 35.18
CA LYS A 157 1.79 -29.37 33.77
C LYS A 157 0.82 -30.54 33.65
N LYS A 158 -0.41 -30.27 33.19
CA LYS A 158 -1.27 -31.31 32.62
C LYS A 158 -1.38 -31.06 31.11
N LYS A 159 -0.68 -31.88 30.32
CA LYS A 159 -0.97 -32.00 28.89
C LYS A 159 -2.26 -32.80 28.80
N GLU A 160 -3.36 -32.16 28.43
CA GLU A 160 -4.59 -32.86 28.10
C GLU A 160 -4.54 -33.19 26.61
N ASP A 161 -4.22 -34.45 26.31
CA ASP A 161 -4.29 -34.99 24.96
C ASP A 161 -5.77 -35.03 24.55
N VAL A 162 -6.21 -34.05 23.76
CA VAL A 162 -7.57 -34.01 23.22
C VAL A 162 -7.79 -35.29 22.40
N PRO A 163 -8.75 -36.17 22.76
CA PRO A 163 -8.92 -37.46 22.11
C PRO A 163 -9.27 -37.24 20.63
N LEU A 164 -8.78 -38.16 19.78
CA LEU A 164 -8.85 -38.04 18.33
C LEU A 164 -10.26 -37.77 17.79
N GLY A 165 -11.29 -38.31 18.44
CA GLY A 165 -12.70 -38.06 18.11
C GLY A 165 -13.13 -36.60 18.28
N ILE A 166 -12.65 -35.91 19.32
CA ILE A 166 -12.95 -34.49 19.56
C ILE A 166 -12.19 -33.63 18.53
N ARG A 167 -10.98 -34.03 18.14
CA ARG A 167 -10.24 -33.34 17.07
C ARG A 167 -10.98 -33.42 15.73
N LEU A 168 -11.51 -34.59 15.38
CA LEU A 168 -12.31 -34.76 14.15
C LEU A 168 -13.62 -33.96 14.20
N LEU A 169 -14.27 -33.88 15.36
CA LEU A 169 -15.46 -33.06 15.57
C LEU A 169 -15.15 -31.56 15.38
N LEU A 170 -14.05 -31.07 15.93
CA LEU A 170 -13.63 -29.67 15.77
C LEU A 170 -13.30 -29.33 14.31
N VAL A 171 -12.67 -30.26 13.59
CA VAL A 171 -12.41 -30.10 12.15
C VAL A 171 -13.72 -30.07 11.35
N ALA A 172 -14.67 -30.97 11.64
CA ALA A 172 -15.97 -30.99 10.98
C ALA A 172 -16.78 -29.70 11.23
N ILE A 173 -16.78 -29.20 12.47
CA ILE A 173 -17.44 -27.93 12.82
C ILE A 173 -16.76 -26.76 12.08
N SER A 174 -15.43 -26.73 12.02
CA SER A 174 -14.70 -25.69 11.27
C SER A 174 -15.07 -25.68 9.78
N PHE A 175 -15.28 -26.86 9.20
CA PHE A 175 -15.69 -27.01 7.80
C PHE A 175 -17.13 -26.53 7.57
N LEU A 176 -18.05 -26.83 8.48
CA LEU A 176 -19.43 -26.35 8.41
C LEU A 176 -19.52 -24.82 8.55
N VAL A 177 -18.73 -24.22 9.44
CA VAL A 177 -18.64 -22.76 9.57
C VAL A 177 -18.05 -22.15 8.28
N MET A 178 -17.02 -22.76 7.70
CA MET A 178 -16.44 -22.31 6.44
C MET A 178 -17.45 -22.37 5.28
N LEU A 179 -18.22 -23.45 5.16
CA LEU A 179 -19.29 -23.57 4.17
C LEU A 179 -20.39 -22.53 4.37
N TRP A 180 -20.74 -22.22 5.62
CA TRP A 180 -21.71 -21.17 5.95
C TRP A 180 -21.19 -19.78 5.54
N VAL A 181 -19.92 -19.46 5.80
CA VAL A 181 -19.27 -18.21 5.36
C VAL A 181 -19.26 -18.10 3.83
N ILE A 182 -18.87 -19.18 3.13
CA ILE A 182 -18.85 -19.22 1.65
C ILE A 182 -20.26 -19.02 1.10
N ARG A 183 -21.27 -19.71 1.67
CA ARG A 183 -22.67 -19.56 1.27
C ARG A 183 -23.19 -18.14 1.51
N THR A 184 -22.78 -17.51 2.60
CA THR A 184 -23.16 -16.12 2.93
C THR A 184 -22.48 -15.11 2.00
N ALA A 185 -21.21 -15.33 1.67
CA ALA A 185 -20.47 -14.50 0.71
C ALA A 185 -21.06 -14.57 -0.70
N ILE A 186 -21.45 -15.76 -1.16
CA ILE A 186 -22.13 -15.94 -2.46
C ILE A 186 -23.51 -15.27 -2.47
N GLY A 187 -24.27 -15.38 -1.38
CA GLY A 187 -25.58 -14.72 -1.24
C GLY A 187 -25.49 -13.19 -1.25
N ASN A 188 -24.48 -12.62 -0.59
CA ASN A 188 -24.26 -11.17 -0.56
C ASN A 188 -23.79 -10.62 -1.92
N PHE A 189 -23.01 -11.38 -2.68
CA PHE A 189 -22.56 -10.98 -4.02
C PHE A 189 -23.70 -10.89 -5.04
N ASN A 190 -24.68 -11.80 -4.95
CA ASN A 190 -25.88 -11.76 -5.80
C ASN A 190 -26.73 -10.49 -5.53
N ASN A 191 -26.83 -10.06 -4.28
CA ASN A 191 -27.64 -8.89 -3.89
C ASN A 191 -26.98 -7.55 -4.27
N GLU A 192 -25.65 -7.48 -4.30
CA GLU A 192 -24.89 -6.29 -4.71
C GLU A 192 -24.92 -6.04 -6.22
N MET A 193 -24.84 -7.10 -7.04
CA MET A 193 -24.87 -6.98 -8.50
C MET A 193 -26.21 -6.46 -9.04
N HIS A 194 -27.34 -6.80 -8.41
CA HIS A 194 -28.65 -6.28 -8.79
C HIS A 194 -28.81 -4.78 -8.51
N LYS A 195 -28.20 -4.26 -7.44
CA LYS A 195 -28.22 -2.82 -7.11
C LYS A 195 -27.37 -2.00 -8.07
N PHE A 196 -26.21 -2.54 -8.47
CA PHE A 196 -25.31 -1.86 -9.42
C PHE A 196 -25.95 -1.74 -10.81
N SER A 197 -26.61 -2.81 -11.28
CA SER A 197 -27.30 -2.81 -12.59
C SER A 197 -28.47 -1.82 -12.64
N GLN A 198 -29.32 -1.79 -11.60
CA GLN A 198 -30.45 -0.84 -11.58
C GLN A 198 -30.01 0.61 -11.47
N GLN A 199 -28.94 0.90 -10.71
CA GLN A 199 -28.44 2.26 -10.56
C GLN A 199 -27.75 2.77 -11.84
N SER A 200 -27.11 1.91 -12.63
CA SER A 200 -26.54 2.30 -13.93
C SER A 200 -27.61 2.59 -14.97
N VAL A 201 -28.69 1.80 -15.02
CA VAL A 201 -29.81 2.01 -15.96
C VAL A 201 -30.58 3.27 -15.60
N ALA A 202 -30.90 3.49 -14.31
CA ALA A 202 -31.60 4.70 -13.87
C ALA A 202 -30.80 6.00 -14.15
N ARG A 203 -29.46 5.97 -14.03
CA ARG A 203 -28.61 7.11 -14.38
C ARG A 203 -28.58 7.36 -15.90
N ALA A 204 -28.59 6.31 -16.70
CA ALA A 204 -28.63 6.43 -18.16
C ALA A 204 -29.96 6.99 -18.65
N GLU A 205 -31.09 6.54 -18.09
CA GLU A 205 -32.42 7.06 -18.40
C GLU A 205 -32.57 8.52 -17.97
N ALA A 206 -32.13 8.87 -16.76
CA ALA A 206 -32.15 10.26 -16.29
C ALA A 206 -31.30 11.20 -17.18
N ALA A 207 -30.15 10.72 -17.67
CA ALA A 207 -29.31 11.47 -18.60
C ALA A 207 -29.99 11.64 -19.98
N ALA A 208 -30.68 10.61 -20.48
CA ALA A 208 -31.42 10.67 -21.74
C ALA A 208 -32.60 11.64 -21.67
N HIS A 209 -33.38 11.62 -20.59
CA HIS A 209 -34.47 12.58 -20.37
C HIS A 209 -33.97 14.02 -20.27
N LYS A 210 -32.83 14.24 -19.61
CA LYS A 210 -32.19 15.56 -19.52
C LYS A 210 -31.68 16.05 -20.88
N ALA A 211 -31.15 15.16 -21.71
CA ALA A 211 -30.71 15.48 -23.07
C ALA A 211 -31.90 15.84 -23.99
N GLN A 212 -33.00 15.08 -23.93
CA GLN A 212 -34.23 15.39 -24.67
C GLN A 212 -34.85 16.72 -24.25
N ALA A 213 -34.91 17.01 -22.95
CA ALA A 213 -35.41 18.29 -22.45
C ALA A 213 -34.55 19.47 -22.92
N ALA A 214 -33.22 19.31 -22.95
CA ALA A 214 -32.30 20.33 -23.47
C ALA A 214 -32.45 20.54 -24.99
N GLN A 215 -32.85 19.51 -25.73
CA GLN A 215 -33.03 19.56 -27.18
C GLN A 215 -34.39 20.18 -27.55
N ALA A 216 -35.43 19.95 -26.75
CA ALA A 216 -36.74 20.59 -26.89
C ALA A 216 -36.74 22.09 -26.53
N ALA A 217 -35.76 22.56 -25.75
CA ALA A 217 -35.60 23.96 -25.37
C ALA A 217 -34.83 24.81 -26.39
N ARG A 218 -34.42 24.25 -27.54
CA ARG A 218 -33.75 25.01 -28.61
C ARG A 218 -34.81 25.75 -29.45
N PRO A 219 -34.72 27.09 -29.62
CA PRO A 219 -35.67 27.83 -30.45
C PRO A 219 -35.53 27.43 -31.93
N SER A 220 -36.67 27.17 -32.58
CA SER A 220 -36.77 26.78 -33.98
C SER A 220 -36.22 27.88 -34.90
N VAL A 221 -35.14 27.59 -35.62
CA VAL A 221 -34.64 28.47 -36.69
C VAL A 221 -35.61 28.37 -37.86
N VAL A 222 -36.27 29.50 -38.16
CA VAL A 222 -37.19 29.67 -39.30
C VAL A 222 -36.44 29.47 -40.61
N HIS A 223 -36.91 28.54 -41.44
CA HIS A 223 -36.40 28.31 -42.79
C HIS A 223 -36.99 29.38 -43.72
N VAL A 224 -36.16 30.29 -44.25
CA VAL A 224 -36.60 31.30 -45.24
C VAL A 224 -36.15 30.86 -46.64
N GLN A 225 -37.14 30.83 -47.54
CA GLN A 225 -37.11 30.33 -48.91
C GLN A 225 -36.54 31.38 -49.89
N ALA A 226 -35.88 30.90 -50.96
CA ALA A 226 -35.05 31.65 -51.89
C ALA A 226 -35.78 32.66 -52.82
N SER A 227 -35.10 33.76 -53.16
CA SER A 227 -35.35 34.55 -54.38
C SER A 227 -34.06 35.20 -54.94
N LYS A 228 -33.89 35.12 -56.27
CA LYS A 228 -32.90 35.79 -57.15
C LYS A 228 -33.65 36.87 -57.98
N PRO A 229 -33.04 37.70 -58.88
CA PRO A 229 -31.67 38.23 -59.01
C PRO A 229 -31.62 39.76 -59.37
N VAL A 230 -30.49 40.48 -59.20
CA VAL A 230 -30.22 41.78 -59.90
C VAL A 230 -28.74 41.89 -60.36
N GLN A 231 -28.58 42.54 -61.52
CA GLN A 231 -27.61 42.54 -62.63
C GLN A 231 -26.19 43.19 -62.45
N PRO A 232 -25.28 43.08 -63.47
CA PRO A 232 -23.81 43.22 -63.36
C PRO A 232 -23.21 44.48 -64.04
N LEU A 233 -21.91 44.73 -63.84
CA LEU A 233 -21.07 45.70 -64.59
C LEU A 233 -19.57 45.33 -64.49
N PRO A 234 -18.68 45.76 -65.40
CA PRO A 234 -18.48 45.25 -66.75
C PRO A 234 -17.08 44.60 -66.96
N SER A 235 -16.97 43.92 -68.10
CA SER A 235 -15.87 43.07 -68.56
C SER A 235 -14.61 43.83 -68.99
N VAL A 236 -13.44 43.33 -68.59
CA VAL A 236 -12.15 43.55 -69.27
C VAL A 236 -11.74 42.23 -69.94
N GLN A 237 -11.71 42.26 -71.28
CA GLN A 237 -11.13 41.26 -72.21
C GLN A 237 -9.61 41.50 -72.26
N ALA A 238 -8.67 40.61 -72.58
CA ALA A 238 -8.48 39.19 -72.91
C ALA A 238 -6.96 38.94 -72.60
N GLU A 239 -6.35 37.76 -72.48
CA GLU A 239 -6.19 36.72 -73.50
C GLU A 239 -5.26 35.61 -72.94
N VAL A 240 -5.71 34.35 -73.05
CA VAL A 240 -4.99 33.10 -73.40
C VAL A 240 -3.72 32.67 -72.63
N SER A 241 -3.84 31.55 -71.90
CA SER A 241 -3.14 30.26 -72.21
C SER A 241 -3.20 29.30 -71.02
N GLN A 242 -3.70 28.08 -71.23
CA GLN A 242 -3.48 26.96 -70.30
C GLN A 242 -2.14 26.27 -70.66
N PRO A 243 -1.43 25.70 -69.67
CA PRO A 243 -1.27 24.24 -69.74
C PRO A 243 -1.23 23.49 -68.39
N LYS A 244 -1.81 22.28 -68.46
CA LYS A 244 -1.27 20.97 -68.04
C LYS A 244 -0.95 20.73 -66.55
N TYR A 245 -1.71 19.82 -65.96
CA TYR A 245 -1.46 19.20 -64.67
C TYR A 245 -0.41 18.08 -64.80
N GLU A 246 0.60 18.12 -63.95
CA GLU A 246 1.52 17.00 -63.70
C GLU A 246 1.36 16.52 -62.25
N THR A 247 1.21 15.21 -62.12
CA THR A 247 1.08 14.45 -60.88
C THR A 247 2.39 14.43 -60.10
N TRP A 248 2.38 14.76 -58.81
CA TRP A 248 3.50 14.52 -57.90
C TRP A 248 3.07 13.99 -56.54
N GLY A 249 3.54 12.77 -56.24
CA GLY A 249 4.23 12.41 -55.00
C GLY A 249 3.44 12.27 -53.69
N ALA A 250 3.41 11.05 -53.14
CA ALA A 250 2.94 10.75 -51.79
C ALA A 250 3.63 11.59 -50.68
N PRO A 251 2.94 11.90 -49.58
CA PRO A 251 3.46 12.77 -48.53
C PRO A 251 4.60 12.11 -47.74
N SER A 252 5.71 12.84 -47.64
CA SER A 252 6.88 12.51 -46.84
C SER A 252 6.56 12.60 -45.34
N GLN A 253 7.07 11.66 -44.56
CA GLN A 253 6.94 11.64 -43.09
C GLN A 253 7.54 12.92 -42.45
N PRO A 254 6.95 13.43 -41.35
CA PRO A 254 7.49 14.61 -40.68
C PRO A 254 8.86 14.32 -40.05
N ARG A 255 9.80 15.20 -40.38
CA ARG A 255 11.15 15.31 -39.84
C ARG A 255 11.10 15.44 -38.31
N VAL A 256 11.69 14.48 -37.61
CA VAL A 256 12.01 14.59 -36.18
C VAL A 256 12.99 15.75 -35.99
N GLU A 257 12.54 16.82 -35.33
CA GLU A 257 13.44 17.82 -34.78
C GLU A 257 14.16 17.22 -33.56
N GLU A 258 15.47 17.12 -33.68
CA GLU A 258 16.39 16.71 -32.63
C GLU A 258 16.40 17.80 -31.55
N VAL A 259 15.60 17.59 -30.50
CA VAL A 259 15.62 18.44 -29.31
C VAL A 259 16.92 18.16 -28.57
N SER A 260 17.93 19.00 -28.79
CA SER A 260 19.16 19.05 -28.02
C SER A 260 18.82 19.19 -26.52
N ALA A 261 19.09 18.12 -25.78
CA ALA A 261 18.86 18.04 -24.34
C ALA A 261 19.87 18.94 -23.61
N VAL A 262 19.56 20.22 -23.48
CA VAL A 262 20.20 21.09 -22.48
C VAL A 262 19.55 20.78 -21.14
N GLY A 263 20.10 19.79 -20.45
CA GLY A 263 19.81 19.56 -19.03
C GLY A 263 20.16 20.81 -18.20
N PRO A 264 19.55 20.97 -17.00
CA PRO A 264 19.82 22.11 -16.14
C PRO A 264 21.33 22.24 -15.90
N LYS A 265 21.86 23.46 -16.07
CA LYS A 265 23.27 23.76 -15.81
C LYS A 265 23.57 23.47 -14.34
N GLU A 266 24.29 22.39 -14.09
CA GLU A 266 24.76 21.99 -12.76
C GLU A 266 25.45 23.19 -12.08
N THR A 267 24.94 23.56 -10.90
CA THR A 267 25.45 24.70 -10.15
C THR A 267 26.82 24.38 -9.54
N ALA A 268 27.61 25.42 -9.24
CA ALA A 268 28.91 25.23 -8.58
C ALA A 268 28.80 24.50 -7.22
N ALA A 269 27.65 24.63 -6.55
CA ALA A 269 27.36 23.92 -5.31
C ALA A 269 27.13 22.42 -5.53
N GLU A 270 26.40 22.05 -6.60
CA GLU A 270 26.15 20.65 -6.97
C GLU A 270 27.43 19.94 -7.41
N ARG A 271 28.31 20.63 -8.17
CA ARG A 271 29.64 20.10 -8.51
C ARG A 271 30.48 19.78 -7.28
N LYS A 272 30.51 20.70 -6.30
CA LYS A 272 31.27 20.52 -5.07
C LYS A 272 30.73 19.37 -4.21
N ALA A 273 29.41 19.20 -4.18
CA ALA A 273 28.76 18.08 -3.48
C ALA A 273 29.07 16.73 -4.15
N ARG A 274 29.07 16.68 -5.50
CA ARG A 274 29.41 15.49 -6.27
C ARG A 274 30.87 15.07 -6.10
N GLU A 275 31.81 16.02 -6.11
CA GLU A 275 33.24 15.73 -5.87
C GLU A 275 33.51 15.23 -4.45
N ALA A 276 32.83 15.80 -3.45
CA ALA A 276 32.90 15.31 -2.07
C ALA A 276 32.35 13.88 -1.93
N TYR A 277 31.25 13.58 -2.63
CA TYR A 277 30.66 12.24 -2.65
C TYR A 277 31.59 11.22 -3.30
N LEU A 278 32.19 11.54 -4.45
CA LEU A 278 33.09 10.61 -5.15
C LEU A 278 34.38 10.32 -4.37
N ARG A 279 34.92 11.29 -3.60
CA ARG A 279 36.06 11.05 -2.71
C ARG A 279 35.74 10.19 -1.50
N ALA A 280 34.47 10.10 -1.11
CA ALA A 280 34.04 9.33 0.05
C ALA A 280 33.73 7.85 -0.28
N ILE A 281 33.87 7.44 -1.54
CA ILE A 281 33.71 6.05 -1.95
C ILE A 281 35.06 5.35 -1.77
N PRO A 282 35.21 4.39 -0.84
CA PRO A 282 36.43 3.60 -0.74
C PRO A 282 36.57 2.73 -1.99
N GLU A 283 37.74 2.75 -2.63
CA GLU A 283 38.04 1.84 -3.73
C GLU A 283 38.04 0.40 -3.21
N VAL A 284 37.33 -0.47 -3.91
CA VAL A 284 37.23 -1.92 -3.64
C VAL A 284 38.21 -2.65 -4.53
#